data_AF-A0A0S7XFL0-F1
#
_entry.id   AF-A0A0S7XFL0-F1
#
_cell.length_a   1.000
_cell.length_b   1.000
_cell.length_c   1.000
_cell.angle_alpha   90.00
_cell.angle_beta   90.00
_cell.angle_gamma   90.00
#
_symmetry.space_group_name_H-M   'P 1'
#
loop_
_entity.id
_entity.type
_entity.pdbx_description
1 polymer ?
#
loop_
_entity_poly.entity_id
_entity_poly.type
_entity_poly.pdbx_seq_one_letter_code
_entity_poly.pdbx_strand_id
1 'polypeptide(L)'
;MKKLELDKKLLGWGVLEIWEEVVGPRIASNAKPTAYRDSKLFVEVTTTAWVHELTFMRKDILTRINARLGKSVIRDIVFSLAR
;
A
#
# COMPACT_ATOMS: atom_id res chain seq x y z
N MET A 1 -11.43 15.07 14.68
CA MET A 1 -10.02 14.79 15.04
C MET A 1 -9.59 13.31 14.95
N LYS A 2 -10.48 12.30 15.00
CA LYS A 2 -10.08 10.87 15.04
C LYS A 2 -9.47 10.25 13.75
N LYS A 3 -9.71 10.82 12.57
CA LYS A 3 -9.32 10.22 11.27
C LYS A 3 -7.79 10.24 11.05
N LEU A 4 -7.13 11.35 11.36
CA LEU A 4 -5.70 11.56 11.13
C LEU A 4 -4.79 10.64 11.97
N GLU A 5 -5.19 10.37 13.22
CA GLU A 5 -4.47 9.45 14.12
C GLU A 5 -4.52 8.00 13.61
N LEU A 6 -5.67 7.60 13.09
CA LEU A 6 -5.85 6.27 12.49
C LEU A 6 -5.01 6.14 11.21
N ASP A 7 -4.99 7.19 10.38
CA ASP A 7 -4.24 7.20 9.12
C ASP A 7 -2.74 7.00 9.37
N LYS A 8 -2.18 7.76 10.32
CA LYS A 8 -0.77 7.64 10.74
C LYS A 8 -0.45 6.27 11.33
N LYS A 9 -1.35 5.72 12.16
CA LYS A 9 -1.16 4.41 12.78
C LYS A 9 -1.19 3.26 11.76
N LEU A 10 -2.07 3.36 10.75
CA LEU A 10 -2.16 2.39 9.67
C LEU A 10 -0.91 2.38 8.80
N LEU A 11 -0.38 3.56 8.45
CA LEU A 11 0.86 3.65 7.68
C LEU A 11 2.08 3.26 8.51
N GLY A 12 2.24 3.83 9.71
CA GLY A 12 3.49 3.75 10.47
C GLY A 12 3.82 2.38 11.05
N TRP A 13 2.82 1.56 11.36
CA TRP A 13 3.03 0.23 11.94
C TRP A 13 2.41 -0.84 11.03
N GLY A 14 1.09 -0.80 10.84
CA GLY A 14 0.37 -1.91 10.18
C GLY A 14 0.82 -2.21 8.74
N VAL A 15 0.81 -1.23 7.84
CA VAL A 15 1.06 -1.48 6.41
C VAL A 15 2.53 -1.67 6.10
N LEU A 16 3.43 -0.89 6.71
CA LEU A 16 4.87 -1.01 6.44
C LEU A 16 5.44 -2.35 6.92
N GLU A 17 4.98 -2.87 8.06
CA GLU A 17 5.44 -4.17 8.60
C GLU A 17 5.03 -5.35 7.72
N ILE A 18 3.81 -5.33 7.17
CA ILE A 18 3.29 -6.45 6.36
C ILE A 18 3.54 -6.29 4.86
N TRP A 19 4.02 -5.13 4.40
CA TRP A 19 4.08 -4.84 2.97
C TRP A 19 4.91 -5.87 2.20
N GLU A 20 6.13 -6.15 2.66
CA GLU A 20 7.00 -7.13 2.02
C GLU A 20 6.42 -8.55 2.03
N GLU A 21 5.73 -8.95 3.09
CA GLU A 21 5.05 -10.25 3.13
C GLU A 21 3.87 -10.32 2.13
N VAL A 22 3.20 -9.19 1.90
CA VAL A 22 2.08 -9.08 0.97
C VAL A 22 2.58 -9.01 -0.46
N VAL A 23 3.62 -8.25 -0.80
CA VAL A 23 4.00 -8.09 -2.21
C VAL A 23 5.21 -8.94 -2.62
N GLY A 24 5.93 -9.48 -1.65
CA GLY A 24 7.20 -10.17 -1.84
C GLY A 24 8.38 -9.20 -2.02
N PRO A 25 9.62 -9.70 -1.83
CA PRO A 25 10.83 -8.87 -1.77
C PRO A 25 11.12 -8.12 -3.09
N ARG A 26 10.80 -8.73 -4.24
CA ARG A 26 10.99 -8.09 -5.56
C ARG A 26 10.16 -6.82 -5.70
N ILE A 27 8.89 -6.88 -5.30
CA ILE A 27 7.99 -5.72 -5.38
C ILE A 27 8.31 -4.73 -4.28
N ALA A 28 8.54 -5.19 -3.04
CA ALA A 28 8.87 -4.31 -1.91
C ALA A 28 10.13 -3.46 -2.14
N SER A 29 11.10 -3.99 -2.87
CA SER A 29 12.31 -3.26 -3.27
C SER A 29 12.05 -2.14 -4.27
N ASN A 30 10.97 -2.25 -5.06
CA ASN A 30 10.64 -1.34 -6.16
C ASN A 30 9.40 -0.49 -5.94
N ALA A 31 8.60 -0.80 -4.91
CA ALA A 31 7.33 -0.18 -4.61
C ALA A 31 7.19 -0.04 -3.09
N LYS A 32 7.03 1.18 -2.59
CA LYS A 32 6.99 1.46 -1.16
C LYS A 32 5.76 2.28 -0.78
N PRO A 33 5.01 1.90 0.27
CA PRO A 33 3.92 2.72 0.79
C PRO A 33 4.46 4.03 1.35
N THR A 34 3.92 5.17 0.92
CA THR A 34 4.37 6.51 1.35
C THR A 34 3.30 7.29 2.09
N ALA A 35 2.03 6.99 1.86
CA ALA A 35 0.93 7.62 2.59
C ALA A 35 -0.30 6.71 2.67
N TYR A 36 -1.09 6.90 3.71
CA TYR A 36 -2.47 6.43 3.74
C TYR A 36 -3.37 7.62 4.09
N ARG A 37 -4.34 7.90 3.21
CA ARG A 37 -5.32 8.97 3.39
C ARG A 37 -6.56 8.68 2.57
N ASP A 38 -7.71 9.11 3.06
CA ASP A 38 -9.01 8.92 2.37
C ASP A 38 -9.29 7.46 2.00
N SER A 39 -8.89 6.54 2.88
CA SER A 39 -8.96 5.10 2.66
C SER A 39 -8.18 4.60 1.44
N LYS A 40 -7.21 5.36 0.94
CA LYS A 40 -6.33 4.97 -0.15
C LYS A 40 -4.89 4.84 0.34
N LEU A 41 -4.24 3.77 -0.08
CA LEU A 41 -2.81 3.60 0.10
C LEU A 41 -2.07 4.19 -1.09
N PHE A 42 -1.13 5.09 -0.83
CA PHE A 42 -0.26 5.67 -1.84
C PHE A 42 1.06 4.90 -1.82
N VAL A 43 1.48 4.45 -2.99
CA VAL A 43 2.67 3.63 -3.17
C VAL A 43 3.51 4.26 -4.26
N GLU A 44 4.74 4.60 -3.91
CA GLU A 44 5.72 5.10 -4.86
C GLU A 44 6.51 3.95 -5.44
N VAL A 45 6.70 3.98 -6.76
CA VAL A 45 7.43 2.94 -7.50
C VAL A 45 8.62 3.52 -8.25
N THR A 46 9.62 2.69 -8.49
CA THR A 46 10.88 3.10 -9.12
C THR A 46 10.77 3.34 -10.63
N THR A 47 9.85 2.66 -11.33
CA THR A 47 9.72 2.76 -12.79
C THR A 47 8.26 2.67 -13.26
N THR A 48 8.00 3.14 -14.48
CA THR A 48 6.65 3.07 -15.09
C THR A 48 6.20 1.64 -15.33
N ALA A 49 7.13 0.72 -15.61
CA ALA A 49 6.85 -0.71 -15.74
C ALA A 49 6.16 -1.27 -14.48
N TRP A 50 6.65 -0.87 -13.29
CA TRP A 50 6.02 -1.24 -12.02
C TRP A 50 4.64 -0.63 -11.83
N VAL A 51 4.39 0.60 -12.29
CA VAL A 51 3.03 1.18 -12.25
C VAL A 51 2.06 0.30 -13.02
N HIS A 52 2.43 -0.14 -14.22
CA HIS A 52 1.60 -1.01 -15.05
C HIS A 52 1.40 -2.39 -14.40
N GLU A 53 2.48 -3.08 -14.01
CA GLU A 53 2.43 -4.42 -13.39
C GLU A 53 1.56 -4.41 -12.12
N LEU A 54 1.79 -3.45 -11.22
CA LEU A 54 1.06 -3.36 -9.95
C LEU A 54 -0.39 -2.90 -10.11
N THR A 55 -0.72 -2.19 -11.19
CA THR A 55 -2.12 -1.84 -11.48
C THR A 55 -2.95 -3.09 -11.75
N PHE A 56 -2.40 -4.11 -12.43
CA PHE A 56 -3.07 -5.40 -12.63
C PHE A 56 -3.18 -6.19 -11.32
N MET A 57 -2.13 -6.13 -10.48
CA MET A 57 -2.10 -6.80 -9.18
C MET A 57 -2.87 -6.06 -8.08
N ARG A 58 -3.37 -4.84 -8.35
CA ARG A 58 -3.98 -3.95 -7.35
C ARG A 58 -5.02 -4.65 -6.47
N LYS A 59 -5.93 -5.39 -7.10
CA LYS A 59 -7.04 -6.07 -6.39
C LYS A 59 -6.54 -7.18 -5.47
N ASP A 60 -5.54 -7.95 -5.92
CA ASP A 60 -4.91 -9.00 -5.11
C ASP A 60 -4.20 -8.40 -3.90
N ILE A 61 -3.34 -7.40 -4.13
CA ILE A 61 -2.58 -6.71 -3.08
C ILE A 61 -3.54 -6.10 -2.05
N LEU A 62 -4.59 -5.41 -2.49
CA LEU A 62 -5.60 -4.82 -1.62
C LEU A 62 -6.29 -5.87 -0.74
N THR A 63 -6.64 -7.01 -1.32
CA THR A 63 -7.28 -8.13 -0.60
C THR A 63 -6.35 -8.68 0.46
N ARG A 64 -5.09 -8.92 0.12
CA ARG A 64 -4.07 -9.48 1.02
C ARG A 64 -3.74 -8.53 2.17
N ILE A 65 -3.64 -7.22 1.91
CA ILE A 65 -3.41 -6.22 2.96
C ILE A 65 -4.58 -6.18 3.94
N ASN A 66 -5.82 -6.05 3.44
CA ASN A 66 -6.97 -5.98 4.33
C ASN A 66 -7.18 -7.28 5.13
N ALA A 67 -6.89 -8.44 4.53
CA ALA A 67 -6.93 -9.72 5.23
C ALA A 67 -5.92 -9.77 6.39
N ARG A 68 -4.70 -9.28 6.18
CA ARG A 68 -3.66 -9.19 7.22
C ARG A 68 -3.98 -8.17 8.31
N LEU A 69 -4.56 -7.02 7.95
CA LEU A 69 -4.97 -6.00 8.91
C LEU A 69 -6.23 -6.39 9.71
N GLY A 70 -6.92 -7.47 9.33
CA GLY A 70 -8.15 -7.95 9.98
C GLY A 70 -9.33 -6.97 9.86
N LYS A 71 -9.22 -5.95 9.01
CA LYS A 71 -10.22 -4.90 8.78
C LYS A 71 -10.12 -4.38 7.35
N SER A 72 -11.26 -4.17 6.71
CA SER A 72 -11.35 -3.57 5.36
C SER A 72 -11.21 -2.04 5.41
N VAL A 73 -10.03 -1.56 5.80
CA VAL A 73 -9.73 -0.12 5.97
C VAL A 73 -9.17 0.52 4.71
N ILE A 74 -8.51 -0.25 3.84
CA ILE A 74 -7.98 0.23 2.57
C ILE A 74 -9.00 -0.09 1.47
N ARG A 75 -9.43 0.92 0.72
CA ARG A 75 -10.40 0.80 -0.38
C ARG A 75 -9.76 0.82 -1.75
N ASP A 76 -8.56 1.39 -1.87
CA ASP A 76 -7.86 1.53 -3.14
C ASP A 76 -6.34 1.70 -2.93
N ILE A 77 -5.57 1.43 -3.98
CA ILE A 77 -4.12 1.65 -4.01
C ILE A 77 -3.76 2.51 -5.22
N VAL A 78 -3.12 3.64 -4.94
CA VAL A 78 -2.66 4.59 -5.95
C VAL A 78 -1.16 4.41 -6.12
N PHE A 79 -0.74 4.03 -7.33
CA PHE A 79 0.66 3.89 -7.69
C PHE A 79 1.13 5.16 -8.41
N SER A 80 2.27 5.69 -8.00
CA SER A 80 2.93 6.83 -8.65
C SER A 80 4.43 6.60 -8.74
N LEU A 81 5.12 7.25 -9.69
CA LEU A 81 6.57 7.25 -9.70
C LEU A 81 7.11 7.97 -8.46
N ALA A 82 8.16 7.42 -7.86
CA ALA A 82 8.98 8.13 -6.87
C ALA A 82 9.51 9.42 -7.52
N ARG A 83 9.38 10.55 -6.82
CA ARG A 83 9.88 11.84 -7.26
C ARG A 83 11.26 12.12 -6.70
#